data_AF-A0A978SQ34-F1
#
_entry.id   AF-A0A978SQ34-F1
#
_cell.length_a   1.000
_cell.length_b   1.000
_cell.length_c   1.000
_cell.angle_alpha   90.00
_cell.angle_beta   90.00
_cell.angle_gamma   90.00
#
_symmetry.space_group_name_H-M   'P 1'
#
loop_
_entity.id
_entity.type
_entity.pdbx_description
1 polymer ?
#
loop_
_entity_poly.entity_id
_entity_poly.type
_entity_poly.pdbx_seq_one_letter_code
_entity_poly.pdbx_strand_id
1 'polypeptide(L)'
;MLNTLEALNDLLQGTLLAGCSIRQLAIDESDEFAFELQVPAANAYAAWQLMRSQLNHTGHYPILTERWTTDDYISRSSYSEEEADRKMRSLVQASRSD
;
A
#
# COMPACT_ATOMS: atom_id res chain seq x y z
N MET A 1 -14.14 11.92 -4.01
CA MET A 1 -13.52 10.81 -3.26
C MET A 1 -13.72 9.56 -4.08
N LEU A 2 -12.67 8.75 -4.20
CA LEU A 2 -12.65 7.63 -5.12
C LEU A 2 -13.13 6.38 -4.38
N ASN A 3 -14.31 5.90 -4.78
CA ASN A 3 -15.09 4.95 -3.98
C ASN A 3 -15.30 3.59 -4.66
N THR A 4 -14.72 3.38 -5.84
CA THR A 4 -14.91 2.16 -6.63
C THR A 4 -13.58 1.66 -7.17
N LEU A 5 -13.46 0.33 -7.31
CA LEU A 5 -12.30 -0.30 -7.95
C LEU A 5 -12.11 0.15 -9.40
N GLU A 6 -13.19 0.42 -10.12
CA GLU A 6 -13.16 0.88 -11.52
C GLU A 6 -12.51 2.26 -11.64
N ALA A 7 -12.93 3.22 -10.82
CA ALA A 7 -12.34 4.56 -10.83
C ALA A 7 -10.85 4.54 -10.46
N LEU A 8 -10.43 3.57 -9.64
CA LEU A 8 -9.03 3.45 -9.23
C LEU A 8 -8.22 2.86 -10.37
N ASN A 9 -8.75 1.85 -11.06
CA ASN A 9 -8.14 1.32 -12.28
C ASN A 9 -7.98 2.40 -13.34
N ASP A 10 -9.01 3.21 -13.59
CA ASP A 10 -8.97 4.31 -14.55
C ASP A 10 -7.92 5.36 -14.17
N LEU A 11 -7.83 5.72 -12.89
CA LEU A 11 -6.82 6.66 -12.40
C LEU A 11 -5.39 6.16 -12.61
N LEU A 12 -5.19 4.84 -12.52
CA LEU A 12 -3.88 4.20 -12.65
C LEU A 12 -3.53 3.85 -14.10
N GLN A 13 -4.42 4.07 -15.07
CA GLN A 13 -4.12 3.86 -16.48
C GLN A 13 -2.91 4.69 -16.91
N GLY A 14 -2.02 4.07 -17.71
CA GLY A 14 -0.79 4.71 -18.18
C GLY A 14 0.31 4.88 -17.12
N THR A 15 0.12 4.34 -15.92
CA THR A 15 1.15 4.33 -14.86
C THR A 15 1.83 2.97 -14.73
N LEU A 16 2.88 2.90 -13.91
CA LEU A 16 3.54 1.63 -13.58
C LEU A 16 2.66 0.65 -12.79
N LEU A 17 1.49 1.10 -12.32
CA LEU A 17 0.49 0.31 -11.60
C LEU A 17 -0.66 -0.15 -12.49
N ALA A 18 -0.64 0.20 -13.78
CA ALA A 18 -1.67 -0.25 -14.72
C ALA A 18 -1.66 -1.78 -14.80
N GLY A 19 -2.83 -2.39 -14.59
CA GLY A 19 -2.99 -3.85 -14.63
C GLY A 19 -2.49 -4.60 -13.39
N CYS A 20 -2.07 -3.91 -12.32
CA CYS A 20 -1.80 -4.54 -11.03
C CYS A 20 -3.10 -5.14 -10.45
N SER A 21 -2.95 -6.21 -9.65
CA SER A 21 -4.07 -6.77 -8.91
C SER A 21 -4.51 -5.79 -7.83
N ILE A 22 -5.75 -5.32 -7.91
CA ILE A 22 -6.37 -4.43 -6.93
C ILE A 22 -7.48 -5.20 -6.21
N ARG A 23 -7.52 -5.13 -4.88
CA ARG A 23 -8.61 -5.66 -4.06
C ARG A 23 -9.14 -4.58 -3.13
N GLN A 24 -10.43 -4.62 -2.85
CA GLN A 24 -11.04 -3.76 -1.84
C GLN A 24 -11.04 -4.51 -0.50
N LEU A 25 -10.57 -3.86 0.55
CA LEU A 25 -10.54 -4.37 1.91
C LEU A 25 -11.56 -3.60 2.74
N ALA A 26 -12.42 -4.30 3.47
CA ALA A 26 -13.27 -3.65 4.48
C ALA A 26 -12.39 -3.24 5.67
N ILE A 27 -12.66 -2.07 6.25
CA ILE A 27 -12.03 -1.66 7.51
C ILE A 27 -13.00 -2.04 8.64
N ASP A 28 -12.60 -3.01 9.45
CA ASP A 28 -13.38 -3.49 10.58
C ASP A 28 -13.86 -2.32 11.46
N GLU A 29 -15.07 -2.45 12.00
CA GLU A 29 -15.70 -1.44 12.87
C GLU A 29 -16.03 -0.11 12.16
N SER A 30 -15.97 -0.04 10.82
CA SER A 30 -16.38 1.11 10.02
C SER A 30 -17.11 0.72 8.74
N ASP A 31 -17.86 1.66 8.14
CA ASP A 31 -18.40 1.52 6.78
C ASP A 31 -17.36 1.92 5.70
N GLU A 32 -16.10 2.11 6.10
CA GLU A 32 -15.02 2.51 5.20
C GLU A 32 -14.32 1.30 4.58
N PHE A 33 -13.62 1.56 3.48
CA PHE A 33 -12.89 0.56 2.73
C PHE A 33 -11.52 1.10 2.33
N ALA A 34 -10.54 0.21 2.29
CA ALA A 34 -9.22 0.43 1.75
C ALA A 34 -9.05 -0.30 0.43
N PHE A 35 -8.00 0.06 -0.32
CA PHE A 35 -7.60 -0.65 -1.53
C PHE A 35 -6.22 -1.26 -1.32
N GLU A 36 -6.10 -2.56 -1.59
CA GLU A 36 -4.84 -3.28 -1.67
C GLU A 36 -4.38 -3.33 -3.12
N LEU A 37 -3.12 -2.97 -3.37
CA LEU A 37 -2.49 -3.10 -4.67
C LEU A 37 -1.28 -4.01 -4.55
N GLN A 38 -1.29 -5.12 -5.28
CA GLN A 38 -0.16 -6.03 -5.31
C GLN A 38 0.86 -5.56 -6.34
N VAL A 39 2.06 -5.22 -5.87
CA VAL A 39 3.16 -4.70 -6.69
C VAL A 39 4.44 -5.51 -6.47
N PRO A 40 5.30 -5.67 -7.49
CA PRO A 40 6.62 -6.24 -7.30
C PRO A 40 7.44 -5.42 -6.30
N ALA A 41 8.22 -6.08 -5.43
CA ALA A 41 9.02 -5.41 -4.41
C ALA A 41 9.98 -4.35 -5.00
N ALA A 42 10.55 -4.62 -6.18
CA ALA A 42 11.40 -3.68 -6.91
C ALA A 42 10.69 -2.35 -7.27
N ASN A 43 9.36 -2.37 -7.36
CA ASN A 43 8.54 -1.22 -7.71
C ASN A 43 7.81 -0.62 -6.50
N ALA A 44 7.96 -1.18 -5.29
CA ALA A 44 7.17 -0.79 -4.12
C ALA A 44 7.30 0.70 -3.77
N TYR A 45 8.52 1.23 -3.81
CA TYR A 45 8.75 2.65 -3.52
C TYR A 45 8.13 3.56 -4.59
N ALA A 46 8.32 3.24 -5.87
CA ALA A 46 7.74 4.00 -6.98
C ALA A 46 6.20 3.95 -6.95
N ALA A 47 5.63 2.79 -6.60
CA ALA A 47 4.20 2.60 -6.39
C ALA A 47 3.67 3.51 -5.27
N TRP A 48 4.37 3.53 -4.13
CA TRP A 48 4.01 4.38 -3.00
C TRP A 48 4.08 5.86 -3.36
N GLN A 49 5.13 6.30 -4.04
CA GLN A 49 5.28 7.70 -4.47
C GLN A 49 4.13 8.12 -5.40
N LEU A 50 3.77 7.27 -6.36
CA LEU A 50 2.64 7.51 -7.26
C LEU A 50 1.33 7.60 -6.47
N MET A 51 1.04 6.64 -5.59
CA MET A 51 -0.18 6.69 -4.79
C MET A 51 -0.21 7.91 -3.86
N ARG A 52 0.95 8.34 -3.35
CA ARG A 52 1.07 9.52 -2.49
C ARG A 52 0.74 10.79 -3.26
N SER A 53 1.16 10.89 -4.53
CA SER A 53 0.80 12.03 -5.38
C SER A 53 -0.70 12.06 -5.70
N GLN A 54 -1.38 10.91 -5.64
CA GLN A 54 -2.82 10.80 -5.84
C GLN A 54 -3.67 11.04 -4.58
N LEU A 55 -3.05 11.31 -3.41
CA LEU A 55 -3.80 11.49 -2.14
C LEU A 55 -4.96 12.48 -2.26
N ASN A 56 -4.76 13.60 -2.95
CA ASN A 56 -5.79 14.62 -3.11
C ASN A 56 -6.98 14.15 -3.97
N HIS A 57 -6.77 13.18 -4.86
CA HIS A 57 -7.80 12.60 -5.72
C HIS A 57 -8.50 11.41 -5.05
N THR A 58 -7.74 10.58 -4.35
CA THR A 58 -8.24 9.35 -3.72
C THR A 58 -8.86 9.62 -2.36
N GLY A 59 -8.27 10.53 -1.57
CA GLY A 59 -8.56 10.69 -0.14
C GLY A 59 -7.95 9.59 0.73
N HIS A 60 -7.16 8.68 0.14
CA HIS A 60 -6.62 7.49 0.78
C HIS A 60 -5.11 7.62 0.96
N TYR A 61 -4.62 7.43 2.18
CA TYR A 61 -3.19 7.48 2.47
C TYR A 61 -2.52 6.13 2.15
N PRO A 62 -1.49 6.09 1.29
CA PRO A 62 -0.85 4.83 0.93
C PRO A 62 0.08 4.33 2.04
N ILE A 63 -0.03 3.04 2.34
CA ILE A 63 0.82 2.32 3.30
C ILE A 63 1.52 1.19 2.55
N LEU A 64 2.82 1.00 2.80
CA LEU A 64 3.57 -0.15 2.32
C LEU A 64 3.59 -1.24 3.38
N THR A 65 3.27 -2.47 2.98
CA THR A 65 3.33 -3.64 3.85
C THR A 65 4.17 -4.73 3.19
N GLU A 66 5.04 -5.38 3.97
CA GLU A 66 5.97 -6.42 3.47
C GLU A 66 5.36 -7.83 3.49
N ARG A 67 4.07 -8.00 3.87
CA ARG A 67 3.46 -9.31 4.16
C ARG A 67 2.02 -9.45 3.69
N TRP A 68 1.51 -10.60 3.23
CA TRP A 68 1.93 -11.81 2.47
C TRP A 68 0.60 -12.33 1.88
N THR A 69 0.64 -13.19 0.85
CA THR A 69 -0.53 -13.93 0.33
C THR A 69 -1.60 -14.19 1.39
N THR A 70 -2.82 -13.75 1.10
CA THR A 70 -4.06 -14.10 1.83
C THR A 70 -4.06 -15.58 2.19
N ASP A 71 -3.71 -15.89 3.44
CA ASP A 71 -4.24 -17.04 4.18
C ASP A 71 -3.96 -16.96 5.69
N ASP A 72 -3.09 -16.09 6.18
CA ASP A 72 -2.84 -15.99 7.63
C ASP A 72 -3.21 -14.62 8.20
N TYR A 73 -4.43 -14.58 8.73
CA TYR A 73 -4.75 -14.07 10.06
C TYR A 73 -4.18 -12.70 10.48
N ILE A 74 -5.09 -11.72 10.53
CA ILE A 74 -5.18 -10.63 11.51
C ILE A 74 -4.02 -10.60 12.52
N SER A 75 -3.10 -9.65 12.37
CA SER A 75 -2.33 -9.16 13.51
C SER A 75 -2.20 -7.65 13.43
N ARG A 76 -3.06 -7.00 14.22
CA ARG A 76 -3.00 -5.59 14.61
C ARG A 76 -1.56 -5.22 14.98
N SER A 77 -1.00 -4.24 14.29
CA SER A 77 0.07 -3.41 14.86
C SER A 77 -0.05 -2.01 14.27
N SER A 78 -0.68 -1.13 15.04
CA SER A 78 -0.63 0.31 14.85
C SER A 78 0.79 0.76 15.17
N TYR A 79 1.67 0.79 14.17
CA TYR A 79 3.01 1.35 14.36
C TYR A 79 2.91 2.87 14.41
N SER A 80 3.54 3.49 15.41
CA SER A 80 3.77 4.93 15.35
C SER A 80 4.81 5.26 14.26
N GLU A 81 4.80 6.49 13.76
CA GLU A 81 5.70 6.96 12.69
C GLU A 81 7.18 6.69 13.03
N GLU A 82 7.57 6.85 14.30
CA GLU A 82 8.92 6.57 14.79
C GLU A 82 9.30 5.08 14.74
N GLU A 83 8.34 4.17 14.93
CA GLU A 83 8.59 2.73 14.89
C GLU A 83 8.73 2.21 13.46
N ALA A 84 7.97 2.80 12.52
CA ALA A 84 8.10 2.53 11.09
C ALA A 84 9.48 2.98 10.57
N ASP A 85 9.92 4.17 10.95
CA ASP A 85 11.23 4.72 10.56
C ASP A 85 12.39 3.90 11.12
N ARG A 86 12.29 3.46 12.38
CA ARG A 86 13.30 2.60 13.00
C ARG A 86 13.42 1.25 12.27
N LYS A 87 12.29 0.63 11.91
CA LYS A 87 12.30 -0.64 11.16
C LYS A 87 12.89 -0.47 9.76
N MET A 88 12.56 0.61 9.05
CA MET A 88 13.13 0.88 7.72
C MET A 88 14.66 1.02 7.75
N ARG A 89 15.22 1.71 8.75
CA ARG A 89 16.68 1.85 8.88
C ARG A 89 17.37 0.51 9.13
N SER A 90 16.75 -0.35 9.93
CA SER A 90 17.29 -1.69 10.23
C SER A 90 17.30 -2.58 8.98
N LEU A 91 16.26 -2.51 8.14
CA LEU A 91 16.14 -3.31 6.92
C LEU A 91 17.18 -2.89 5.87
N VAL A 92 17.39 -1.58 5.69
CA VAL A 92 18.40 -1.05 4.76
C VAL A 92 19.83 -1.44 5.16
N GLN A 93 20.12 -1.57 6.46
CA GLN A 93 21.42 -2.03 6.94
C GLN A 93 21.62 -3.54 6.74
N ALA A 94 20.58 -4.35 6.92
CA ALA A 94 20.64 -5.79 6.72
C ALA A 94 20.90 -6.16 5.25
N SER A 95 20.36 -5.40 4.30
CA SER A 95 20.55 -5.63 2.86
C SER A 95 21.92 -5.22 2.29
N ARG A 96 22.84 -4.71 3.13
CA ARG A 96 24.19 -4.27 2.72
C ARG A 96 25.31 -5.21 3.19
N SER A 97 24.96 -6.31 3.85
CA SER A 97 25.93 -7.27 4.41
C SER A 97 26.00 -8.61 3.66
N ASP A 98 25.46 -8.68 2.44
CA ASP A 98 25.60 -9.83 1.51
C ASP A 98 26.46 -9.44 0.31
#